data_AF-A0A3D1S7T2-F1
#
_entry.id   AF-A0A3D1S7T2-F1
#
_cell.length_a   1.000
_cell.length_b   1.000
_cell.length_c   1.000
_cell.angle_alpha   90.00
_cell.angle_beta   90.00
_cell.angle_gamma   90.00
#
_symmetry.space_group_name_H-M   'P 1'
#
loop_
_entity.id
_entity.type
_entity.pdbx_description
1 polymer ?
#
loop_
_entity_poly.entity_id
_entity_poly.type
_entity_poly.pdbx_seq_one_letter_code
_entity_poly.pdbx_strand_id
1 'polypeptide(L)' 'TTIHGAYNIINQQFIENEAADFTYVNREEDMGIENLRNAKLSYQPDILLEKYNARLKN' A
#
# COMPACT_ATOMS: atom_id res chain seq x y z
N THR A 1 -11.17 -1.97 18.17
CA THR A 1 -9.99 -1.10 18.41
C THR A 1 -10.45 0.35 18.31
N THR A 2 -10.38 1.11 19.41
CA THR A 2 -11.04 2.42 19.57
C THR A 2 -10.13 3.64 19.33
N ILE A 3 -8.89 3.42 18.91
CA ILE A 3 -7.95 4.54 18.67
C ILE A 3 -8.07 4.99 17.22
N HIS A 4 -8.82 6.07 17.02
CA HIS A 4 -8.92 6.73 15.72
C HIS A 4 -7.54 7.20 15.25
N GLY A 5 -7.17 6.92 14.00
CA GLY A 5 -5.90 7.34 13.40
C GLY A 5 -4.68 6.49 13.73
N ALA A 6 -4.78 5.45 14.58
CA ALA A 6 -3.64 4.61 14.96
C ALA A 6 -2.91 4.01 13.74
N TYR A 7 -3.66 3.53 12.74
CA TYR A 7 -3.09 2.99 11.50
C TYR A 7 -2.34 4.04 10.69
N ASN A 8 -2.80 5.29 10.68
CA ASN A 8 -2.11 6.35 9.95
C ASN A 8 -0.79 6.71 10.63
N ILE A 9 -0.80 6.82 11.96
CA ILE A 9 0.40 7.12 12.74
C ILE A 9 1.44 6.01 12.60
N ILE A 10 1.06 4.73 12.75
CA ILE A 10 2.04 3.65 12.63
C ILE A 10 2.64 3.56 11.22
N ASN A 11 1.84 3.80 10.17
CA ASN A 11 2.35 3.84 8.80
C ASN A 11 3.36 4.98 8.62
N GLN A 12 3.03 6.20 9.08
CA GLN A 12 3.93 7.34 8.99
C GLN A 12 5.24 7.07 9.75
N GLN A 13 5.15 6.63 11.00
CA GLN A 13 6.31 6.41 11.85
C GLN A 13 7.22 5.32 11.28
N PHE A 14 6.67 4.28 10.67
CA PHE A 14 7.47 3.27 9.97
C PHE A 14 8.26 3.89 8.79
N ILE A 15 7.62 4.74 7.97
CA ILE A 15 8.32 5.39 6.85
C ILE A 15 9.43 6.29 7.36
N GLU A 16 9.15 7.12 8.37
CA GLU A 16 10.10 8.09 8.92
C GLU A 16 11.33 7.41 9.57
N ASN A 17 11.17 6.24 10.19
CA ASN A 17 12.24 5.62 10.97
C ASN A 17 12.90 4.42 10.28
N GLU A 18 12.18 3.67 9.46
CA GLU A 18 12.67 2.40 8.89
C GLU A 18 12.82 2.46 7.36
N ALA A 19 12.19 3.42 6.68
CA ALA A 19 12.18 3.47 5.23
C ALA A 19 12.52 4.84 4.62
N ALA A 20 13.10 5.76 5.40
CA ALA A 20 13.38 7.13 4.98
C ALA A 20 14.36 7.22 3.79
N ASP A 21 15.25 6.24 3.64
CA ASP A 21 16.26 6.19 2.58
C ASP A 21 15.75 5.56 1.26
N PHE A 22 14.50 5.07 1.23
CA PHE A 22 13.90 4.48 0.03
C PHE A 22 13.00 5.48 -0.70
N THR A 23 13.20 5.62 -2.01
CA THR A 23 12.35 6.48 -2.85
C THR A 23 10.91 5.99 -2.95
N TYR A 24 10.70 4.66 -2.93
CA TYR A 24 9.38 4.05 -3.06
C TYR A 24 9.17 2.98 -1.99
N VAL A 25 7.94 2.92 -1.45
CA VAL A 25 7.51 1.85 -0.55
C VAL A 25 6.32 1.12 -1.15
N ASN A 26 6.46 -0.19 -1.29
CA ASN A 26 5.38 -1.06 -1.74
C ASN A 26 4.47 -1.42 -0.55
N ARG A 27 3.20 -0.99 -0.62
CA ARG A 27 2.18 -1.26 0.41
C ARG A 27 1.27 -2.45 0.07
N GLU A 28 1.70 -3.36 -0.82
CA GLU A 28 0.99 -4.59 -1.24
C GLU A 28 -0.39 -4.36 -1.88
N GLU A 29 -1.11 -5.44 -2.24
CA GLU A 29 -2.43 -5.36 -2.90
C GLU A 29 -3.61 -5.22 -1.92
N ASP A 30 -4.75 -4.74 -2.41
CA ASP A 30 -5.98 -4.57 -1.62
C ASP A 30 -6.87 -5.84 -1.55
N MET A 31 -6.44 -6.93 -2.19
CA MET A 31 -7.14 -8.22 -2.24
C MET A 31 -8.59 -8.15 -2.74
N GLY A 32 -8.96 -7.11 -3.50
CA GLY A 32 -10.34 -6.92 -3.97
C GLY A 32 -11.26 -6.19 -2.98
N ILE A 33 -10.77 -5.79 -1.81
CA ILE A 33 -11.61 -5.24 -0.74
C ILE A 33 -11.71 -3.71 -0.86
N GLU A 34 -12.92 -3.19 -1.03
CA GLU A 34 -13.16 -1.77 -1.37
C GLU A 34 -12.65 -0.79 -0.31
N ASN A 35 -12.95 -1.02 0.96
CA ASN A 35 -12.48 -0.15 2.04
C ASN A 35 -10.94 -0.14 2.15
N LEU A 36 -10.30 -1.29 1.92
CA LEU A 36 -8.85 -1.39 1.87
C LEU A 36 -8.28 -0.67 0.65
N ARG A 37 -8.93 -0.78 -0.52
CA ARG A 37 -8.55 -0.02 -1.72
C ARG A 37 -8.62 1.47 -1.46
N ASN A 38 -9.71 1.96 -0.88
CA ASN A 38 -9.87 3.37 -0.52
C ASN A 38 -8.77 3.83 0.46
N ALA A 39 -8.45 2.99 1.46
CA ALA A 39 -7.37 3.27 2.41
C ALA A 39 -5.97 3.30 1.77
N LYS A 40 -5.72 2.49 0.73
CA LYS A 40 -4.43 2.51 0.00
C LYS A 40 -4.36 3.70 -0.96
N LEU A 41 -5.45 4.01 -1.66
CA LEU A 41 -5.55 5.15 -2.57
C LEU A 41 -5.47 6.49 -1.84
N SER A 42 -5.90 6.58 -0.58
CA SER A 42 -5.80 7.83 0.20
C SER A 42 -4.37 8.26 0.50
N TYR A 43 -3.38 7.36 0.36
CA TYR A 43 -1.95 7.70 0.43
C TYR A 43 -1.38 8.19 -0.91
N GLN A 44 -2.21 8.35 -1.95
CA GLN A 44 -1.84 8.90 -3.25
C GLN A 44 -0.64 8.17 -3.89
N PRO A 45 -0.77 6.86 -4.20
CA PRO A 45 0.35 6.08 -4.74
C PRO A 45 0.79 6.63 -6.11
N ASP A 46 2.10 6.80 -6.29
CA ASP A 46 2.68 7.14 -7.59
C ASP A 46 2.48 6.03 -8.64
N ILE A 47 2.43 4.77 -8.18
CA ILE A 47 2.38 3.58 -9.04
C ILE A 47 1.31 2.60 -8.53
N LEU A 48 0.35 2.26 -9.41
CA LEU A 48 -0.50 1.08 -9.25
C LEU A 48 0.10 -0.06 -10.08
N LEU A 49 0.86 -0.93 -9.42
CA LEU A 49 1.62 -1.98 -10.11
C LEU A 49 0.71 -3.14 -10.54
N GLU A 50 0.41 -3.20 -11.83
CA GLU A 50 -0.37 -4.28 -12.44
C GLU A 50 0.46 -5.58 -12.50
N LYS A 51 -0.13 -6.69 -12.03
CA LYS A 51 0.47 -8.03 -12.06
C LYS A 51 -0.24 -8.90 -13.08
N TYR A 52 0.53 -9.62 -13.89
CA TYR A 52 0.01 -10.43 -15.00
C TYR A 52 0.43 -11.89 -14.88
N ASN A 53 -0.44 -12.79 -15.36
CA ASN A 53 -0.14 -14.20 -15.52
C ASN A 53 0.12 -14.50 -17.00
N ALA A 54 1.37 -14.80 -17.37
CA ALA A 54 1.71 -15.24 -18.71
C ALA A 54 1.55 -16.77 -18.85
N ARG A 55 1.07 -17.23 -20.01
CA ARG A 55 0.95 -18.65 -20.37
C ARG A 55 1.40 -18.84 -21.83
N LEU A 56 1.99 -19.99 -22.13
CA LEU A 56 2.34 -20.36 -23.52
C LEU A 56 1.07 -20.42 -24.37
N LYS A 57 1.16 -19.88 -25.59
CA LYS A 57 0.11 -20.01 -26.60
C LYS A 57 0.22 -21.41 -27.20
N ASN A 58 -0.82 -22.22 -27.04
CA ASN A 58 -0.94 -23.51 -27.70
C ASN A 58 -1.07 -23.34 -29.23
#